data_AF-A0A7S4JQP8-F1
#
_entry.id   AF-A0A7S4JQP8-F1
#
_cell.length_a   1.000
_cell.length_b   1.000
_cell.length_c   1.000
_cell.angle_alpha   90.00
_cell.angle_beta   90.00
_cell.angle_gamma   90.00
#
_symmetry.space_group_name_H-M   'P 1'
#
loop_
_entity.id
_entity.type
_entity.pdbx_description
1 polymer ?
#
loop_
_entity_poly.entity_id
_entity_poly.type
_entity_poly.pdbx_seq_one_letter_code
_entity_poly.pdbx_strand_id
1 'polypeptide(L)'
;MARFPHPAVLSLLLMVASLLLIFDGRVITRKNTRGLSGDYGMMTVCGSTHTECGGKEVEADKSDLHAVRCCRDTEAPGWKKRQDCDVWATSHLGEDRTCYPTVTYETAEVICASTGARLCTASELLRDCLTNTGCGHNRRMVWSSSYPFPLYGRTLATDFVASVPTTVDTFGIVKGNNTVYNIDHEEWITYGNVFFGPSGTTSKIRVWYGKGCCEGYVEIRLGNQYGDIIGTFQPQDTGDWDNFEEVDIDIADVEGLHHITFVGKD
;
A
#
# COMPACT_ATOMS: atom_id res chain seq x y z
N MET A 1 -28.79 11.29 42.62
CA MET A 1 -27.39 11.06 43.05
C MET A 1 -26.95 9.70 42.55
N ALA A 2 -26.20 9.68 41.45
CA ALA A 2 -25.31 8.58 41.10
C ALA A 2 -24.09 9.24 40.45
N ARG A 3 -23.16 9.68 41.28
CA ARG A 3 -21.81 10.04 40.85
C ARG A 3 -21.12 8.70 40.59
N PHE A 4 -20.99 8.33 39.33
CA PHE A 4 -20.04 7.29 38.93
C PHE A 4 -18.67 7.96 38.73
N PRO A 5 -17.59 7.38 39.27
CA PRO A 5 -16.27 7.95 39.11
C PRO A 5 -15.87 7.76 37.65
N HIS A 6 -15.75 8.84 36.91
CA HIS A 6 -14.88 8.86 35.74
C HIS A 6 -13.46 8.59 36.23
N PRO A 7 -12.76 7.55 35.74
CA PRO A 7 -11.39 7.79 35.37
C PRO A 7 -11.47 8.71 34.13
N ALA A 8 -11.02 9.94 34.30
CA ALA A 8 -10.60 10.73 33.17
C ALA A 8 -9.50 9.96 32.42
N VAL A 9 -9.28 10.42 31.19
CA VAL A 9 -8.10 10.20 30.34
C VAL A 9 -8.21 8.96 29.44
N LEU A 10 -7.90 9.22 28.17
CA LEU A 10 -7.75 8.31 27.03
C LEU A 10 -9.00 7.95 26.23
N SER A 11 -9.46 8.89 25.39
CA SER A 11 -10.19 8.52 24.18
C SER A 11 -9.83 9.51 23.09
N LEU A 12 -8.93 9.09 22.21
CA LEU A 12 -8.57 9.84 21.03
C LEU A 12 -9.62 9.53 19.96
N LEU A 13 -10.75 10.24 19.96
CA LEU A 13 -11.71 10.13 18.86
C LEU A 13 -11.18 10.85 17.61
N LEU A 14 -10.12 10.35 16.98
CA LEU A 14 -9.66 10.95 15.74
C LEU A 14 -10.59 10.54 14.61
N MET A 15 -11.38 11.50 14.10
CA MET A 15 -12.10 11.31 12.85
C MET A 15 -11.13 11.54 11.69
N VAL A 16 -10.43 10.51 11.21
CA VAL A 16 -9.70 10.62 9.93
C VAL A 16 -10.71 10.43 8.83
N ALA A 17 -10.73 11.31 7.83
CA ALA A 17 -11.69 11.26 6.74
C ALA A 17 -11.03 11.09 5.37
N SER A 18 -9.76 11.47 5.24
CA SER A 18 -8.94 11.17 4.07
C SER A 18 -7.45 11.28 4.40
N LEU A 19 -6.66 10.42 3.78
CA LEU A 19 -5.20 10.42 3.78
C LEU A 19 -4.70 10.85 2.41
N LEU A 20 -3.77 11.80 2.32
CA LEU A 20 -3.20 12.28 1.06
C LEU A 20 -1.69 12.41 1.17
N LEU A 21 -0.93 11.82 0.25
CA LEU A 21 0.52 12.08 0.16
C LEU A 21 0.81 13.39 -0.57
N ILE A 22 1.79 14.16 -0.09
CA ILE A 22 2.24 15.39 -0.77
C ILE A 22 3.59 15.13 -1.43
N PHE A 23 3.61 15.28 -2.75
CA PHE A 23 4.79 15.14 -3.59
C PHE A 23 5.22 16.52 -4.09
N ASP A 24 6.48 16.91 -3.88
CA ASP A 24 7.02 18.20 -4.35
C ASP A 24 6.12 19.43 -4.04
N GLY A 25 5.41 19.42 -2.90
CA GLY A 25 4.51 20.50 -2.50
C GLY A 25 3.18 20.59 -3.30
N ARG A 26 2.83 19.58 -4.09
CA ARG A 26 1.59 19.55 -4.90
C ARG A 26 0.63 18.45 -4.44
N VAL A 27 -0.64 18.84 -4.30
CA VAL A 27 -1.77 17.94 -4.02
C VAL A 27 -2.22 17.28 -5.32
N ILE A 28 -2.08 15.96 -5.44
CA ILE A 28 -2.59 15.19 -6.58
C ILE A 28 -4.07 14.85 -6.32
N THR A 29 -4.97 15.50 -7.05
CA THR A 29 -6.41 15.19 -7.03
C THR A 29 -6.74 14.12 -8.08
N ARG A 30 -7.55 13.11 -7.69
CA ARG A 30 -7.94 11.97 -8.54
C ARG A 30 -8.44 12.44 -9.92
N LYS A 31 -7.98 11.76 -10.98
CA LYS A 31 -8.80 11.58 -12.19
C LYS A 31 -9.38 10.17 -12.21
N ASN A 32 -10.69 10.13 -11.95
CA ASN A 32 -11.65 9.12 -12.38
C ASN A 32 -11.83 7.85 -11.53
N THR A 33 -13.11 7.54 -11.34
CA THR A 33 -13.74 6.52 -10.50
C THR A 33 -14.09 5.29 -11.32
N ARG A 34 -13.61 4.11 -10.92
CA ARG A 34 -14.32 2.85 -11.14
C ARG A 34 -14.48 2.11 -9.81
N GLY A 35 -15.74 1.94 -9.41
CA GLY A 35 -16.29 0.85 -8.59
C GLY A 35 -15.64 0.51 -7.25
N LEU A 36 -16.29 0.94 -6.16
CA LEU A 36 -16.14 0.39 -4.81
C LEU A 36 -16.86 -0.97 -4.68
N SER A 37 -16.38 -1.96 -5.43
CA SER A 37 -16.69 -3.38 -5.24
C SER A 37 -15.36 -4.08 -5.05
N GLY A 38 -15.20 -4.89 -4.01
CA GLY A 38 -13.93 -5.43 -3.52
C GLY A 38 -13.21 -6.43 -4.44
N ASP A 39 -13.08 -6.12 -5.72
CA ASP A 39 -12.40 -6.91 -6.73
C ASP A 39 -11.45 -5.99 -7.51
N TYR A 40 -10.45 -5.48 -6.79
CA TYR A 40 -9.40 -4.68 -7.42
C TYR A 40 -8.58 -5.55 -8.36
N GLY A 41 -8.48 -5.13 -9.63
CA GLY A 41 -7.57 -5.73 -10.61
C GLY A 41 -6.10 -5.58 -10.20
N MET A 42 -5.21 -6.26 -10.91
CA MET A 42 -3.76 -6.21 -10.69
C MET A 42 -3.07 -5.56 -11.88
N MET A 43 -1.90 -4.96 -11.64
CA MET A 43 -1.12 -4.42 -12.74
C MET A 43 -0.46 -5.52 -13.54
N THR A 44 -0.58 -5.36 -14.85
CA THR A 44 0.29 -6.00 -15.80
C THR A 44 1.23 -4.98 -16.38
N VAL A 45 2.48 -5.37 -16.55
CA VAL A 45 3.51 -4.52 -17.17
C VAL A 45 4.09 -5.27 -18.35
N CYS A 46 4.39 -4.56 -19.43
CA CYS A 46 5.07 -5.18 -20.56
C CYS A 46 6.42 -5.77 -20.11
N GLY A 47 6.70 -7.01 -20.51
CA GLY A 47 7.89 -7.73 -20.10
C GLY A 47 9.21 -7.14 -20.61
N SER A 48 9.17 -6.10 -21.44
CA SER A 48 10.33 -5.27 -21.72
C SER A 48 9.95 -3.89 -22.25
N THR A 49 10.64 -2.84 -21.82
CA THR A 49 10.47 -1.47 -22.35
C THR A 49 10.91 -1.30 -23.81
N HIS A 50 11.65 -2.27 -24.37
CA HIS A 50 12.21 -2.22 -25.72
C HIS A 50 11.42 -3.03 -26.77
N THR A 51 10.12 -3.25 -26.55
CA THR A 51 9.26 -4.04 -27.44
C THR A 51 8.00 -3.28 -27.85
N GLU A 52 7.11 -3.89 -28.66
CA GLU A 52 5.90 -3.21 -29.15
C GLU A 52 4.92 -2.82 -28.01
N CYS A 53 4.95 -3.51 -26.87
CA CYS A 53 4.20 -3.11 -25.67
C CYS A 53 5.02 -2.27 -24.69
N GLY A 54 6.26 -1.89 -25.02
CA GLY A 54 7.23 -1.34 -24.09
C GLY A 54 6.74 -0.13 -23.31
N GLY A 55 7.00 -0.12 -22.00
CA GLY A 55 6.58 0.95 -21.08
C GLY A 55 5.08 0.97 -20.78
N LYS A 56 4.29 0.02 -21.28
CA LYS A 56 2.87 -0.08 -20.95
C LYS A 56 2.65 -0.75 -19.60
N GLU A 57 1.74 -0.14 -18.87
CA GLU A 57 1.17 -0.58 -17.62
C GLU A 57 -0.35 -0.60 -17.78
N VAL A 58 -0.98 -1.71 -17.43
CA VAL A 58 -2.42 -1.90 -17.65
C VAL A 58 -3.01 -2.62 -16.46
N GLU A 59 -4.07 -2.03 -15.90
CA GLU A 59 -4.98 -2.70 -14.97
C GLU A 59 -5.65 -3.88 -15.67
N ALA A 60 -5.51 -5.07 -15.10
CA ALA A 60 -6.15 -6.29 -15.59
C ALA A 60 -6.97 -6.94 -14.47
N ASP A 61 -8.07 -7.57 -14.86
CA ASP A 61 -8.89 -8.36 -13.93
C ASP A 61 -8.11 -9.60 -13.50
N LYS A 62 -8.22 -10.05 -12.25
CA LYS A 62 -7.46 -11.23 -11.78
C LYS A 62 -7.76 -12.50 -12.58
N SER A 63 -8.92 -12.57 -13.23
CA SER A 63 -9.33 -13.65 -14.14
C SER A 63 -8.75 -13.53 -15.55
N ASP A 64 -8.16 -12.39 -15.93
CA ASP A 64 -7.44 -12.23 -17.19
C ASP A 64 -6.22 -13.14 -17.26
N LEU A 65 -5.72 -13.38 -18.48
CA LEU A 65 -4.62 -14.30 -18.72
C LEU A 65 -3.37 -13.54 -19.19
N HIS A 66 -2.34 -13.55 -18.35
CA HIS A 66 -1.06 -12.90 -18.64
C HIS A 66 0.12 -13.82 -18.37
N ALA A 67 1.31 -13.38 -18.81
CA ALA A 67 2.52 -14.14 -18.62
C ALA A 67 3.06 -14.00 -17.19
N VAL A 68 3.81 -14.98 -16.72
CA VAL A 68 4.42 -14.97 -15.38
C VAL A 68 5.92 -14.85 -15.48
N ARG A 69 6.44 -13.99 -14.62
CA ARG A 69 7.85 -13.95 -14.25
C ARG A 69 7.95 -13.73 -12.77
N CYS A 70 8.90 -14.40 -12.14
CA CYS A 70 9.04 -14.35 -10.70
C CYS A 70 10.33 -13.60 -10.33
N CYS A 71 10.28 -12.91 -9.19
CA CYS A 71 11.39 -12.21 -8.57
C CYS A 71 11.72 -12.83 -7.22
N ARG A 72 13.00 -12.83 -6.89
CA ARG A 72 13.54 -13.32 -5.63
C ARG A 72 14.59 -12.35 -5.12
N ASP A 73 14.58 -12.12 -3.81
CA ASP A 73 15.52 -11.18 -3.17
C ASP A 73 16.88 -11.85 -2.87
N THR A 74 16.97 -13.18 -3.00
CA THR A 74 18.18 -14.00 -2.80
C THR A 74 18.57 -14.77 -4.06
N GLU A 75 19.87 -15.04 -4.22
CA GLU A 75 20.38 -15.81 -5.36
C GLU A 75 19.87 -17.26 -5.33
N ALA A 76 19.57 -17.79 -6.52
CA ALA A 76 19.17 -19.18 -6.69
C ALA A 76 19.63 -19.73 -8.06
N PRO A 77 19.91 -21.03 -8.17
CA PRO A 77 20.35 -21.64 -9.43
C PRO A 77 19.39 -21.37 -10.59
N GLY A 78 19.92 -20.87 -11.71
CA GLY A 78 19.13 -20.58 -12.91
C GLY A 78 18.43 -19.21 -12.91
N TRP A 79 18.49 -18.46 -11.81
CA TRP A 79 17.99 -17.09 -11.73
C TRP A 79 19.06 -16.09 -12.20
N LYS A 80 18.64 -14.96 -12.74
CA LYS A 80 19.55 -13.93 -13.26
C LYS A 80 19.30 -12.60 -12.56
N LYS A 81 20.38 -11.91 -12.19
CA LYS A 81 20.36 -10.54 -11.68
C LYS A 81 21.04 -9.61 -12.68
N ARG A 82 20.42 -8.47 -12.99
CA ARG A 82 20.99 -7.42 -13.83
C ARG A 82 21.76 -6.42 -12.97
N GLN A 83 22.74 -5.72 -13.57
CA GLN A 83 23.68 -4.83 -12.87
C GLN A 83 23.00 -3.72 -12.04
N ASP A 84 21.82 -3.23 -12.47
CA ASP A 84 21.09 -2.12 -11.83
C ASP A 84 19.78 -2.56 -11.16
N CYS A 85 19.69 -3.83 -10.80
CA CYS A 85 18.51 -4.43 -10.21
C CYS A 85 18.90 -5.15 -8.93
N ASP A 86 18.11 -4.98 -7.87
CA ASP A 86 18.37 -5.62 -6.57
C ASP A 86 17.84 -7.07 -6.52
N VAL A 87 16.92 -7.40 -7.42
CA VAL A 87 16.25 -8.69 -7.51
C VAL A 87 16.87 -9.65 -8.52
N TRP A 88 16.77 -10.94 -8.20
CA TRP A 88 16.97 -12.05 -9.11
C TRP A 88 15.66 -12.39 -9.79
N ALA A 89 15.67 -12.65 -11.10
CA ALA A 89 14.47 -12.98 -11.85
C ALA A 89 14.65 -14.21 -12.76
N THR A 90 13.55 -14.94 -12.98
CA THR A 90 13.47 -16.02 -13.97
C THR A 90 12.09 -16.08 -14.63
N SER A 91 12.04 -16.58 -15.86
CA SER A 91 10.79 -17.02 -16.52
C SER A 91 10.70 -18.55 -16.61
N HIS A 92 11.80 -19.28 -16.38
CA HIS A 92 11.83 -20.74 -16.32
C HIS A 92 11.58 -21.17 -14.88
N LEU A 93 10.41 -21.74 -14.61
CA LEU A 93 9.91 -21.97 -13.26
C LEU A 93 9.79 -23.49 -12.99
N GLY A 94 10.21 -23.91 -11.80
CA GLY A 94 10.35 -25.33 -11.45
C GLY A 94 11.58 -26.00 -12.08
N GLU A 95 11.79 -27.28 -11.73
CA GLU A 95 12.92 -28.08 -12.23
C GLU A 95 12.84 -28.31 -13.75
N ASP A 96 11.62 -28.47 -14.28
CA ASP A 96 11.34 -28.67 -15.70
C ASP A 96 11.46 -27.39 -16.54
N ARG A 97 11.80 -26.25 -15.91
CA ARG A 97 11.96 -24.94 -16.58
C ARG A 97 10.71 -24.50 -17.35
N THR A 98 9.54 -24.79 -16.79
CA THR A 98 8.24 -24.53 -17.39
C THR A 98 8.02 -23.04 -17.62
N CYS A 99 7.41 -22.71 -18.76
CA CYS A 99 7.02 -21.37 -19.13
C CYS A 99 5.50 -21.19 -18.98
N TYR A 100 5.07 -20.08 -18.39
CA TYR A 100 3.65 -19.77 -18.16
C TYR A 100 3.27 -18.48 -18.92
N PRO A 101 2.88 -18.58 -20.21
CA PRO A 101 2.58 -17.41 -21.03
C PRO A 101 1.19 -16.81 -20.77
N THR A 102 0.27 -17.59 -20.18
CA THR A 102 -1.15 -17.24 -20.02
C THR A 102 -1.72 -17.96 -18.81
N VAL A 103 -1.78 -17.29 -17.67
CA VAL A 103 -2.43 -17.79 -16.44
C VAL A 103 -3.12 -16.63 -15.73
N THR A 104 -4.05 -16.97 -14.83
CA THR A 104 -4.71 -16.00 -13.95
C THR A 104 -3.74 -15.46 -12.90
N TYR A 105 -4.10 -14.34 -12.26
CA TYR A 105 -3.26 -13.73 -11.23
C TYR A 105 -3.02 -14.67 -10.04
N GLU A 106 -4.09 -15.30 -9.52
CA GLU A 106 -3.99 -16.26 -8.40
C GLU A 106 -3.06 -17.44 -8.73
N THR A 107 -3.16 -17.95 -9.97
CA THR A 107 -2.26 -19.01 -10.43
C THR A 107 -0.81 -18.53 -10.50
N ALA A 108 -0.59 -17.28 -10.96
CA ALA A 108 0.74 -16.68 -11.05
C ALA A 108 1.41 -16.52 -9.67
N GLU A 109 0.64 -16.11 -8.66
CA GLU A 109 1.11 -16.02 -7.27
C GLU A 109 1.55 -17.39 -6.73
N VAL A 110 0.71 -18.41 -6.92
CA VAL A 110 1.01 -19.79 -6.50
C VAL A 110 2.27 -20.31 -7.19
N ILE A 111 2.42 -20.07 -8.50
CA ILE A 111 3.61 -20.49 -9.26
C ILE A 111 4.87 -19.87 -8.66
N CYS A 112 4.90 -18.55 -8.46
CA CYS A 112 6.09 -17.90 -7.90
C CYS A 112 6.38 -18.38 -6.48
N ALA A 113 5.36 -18.45 -5.63
CA ALA A 113 5.49 -18.92 -4.25
C ALA A 113 6.03 -20.36 -4.16
N SER A 114 5.58 -21.25 -5.05
CA SER A 114 6.04 -22.65 -5.10
C SER A 114 7.55 -22.79 -5.37
N THR A 115 8.17 -21.76 -5.96
CA THR A 115 9.62 -21.71 -6.24
C THR A 115 10.42 -20.92 -5.20
N GLY A 116 9.79 -20.54 -4.09
CA GLY A 116 10.39 -19.69 -3.05
C GLY A 116 10.64 -18.25 -3.53
N ALA A 117 9.77 -17.75 -4.41
CA ALA A 117 9.85 -16.44 -5.02
C ALA A 117 8.50 -15.70 -4.91
N ARG A 118 8.45 -14.47 -5.41
CA ARG A 118 7.24 -13.64 -5.49
C ARG A 118 6.98 -13.19 -6.91
N LEU A 119 5.76 -12.73 -7.20
CA LEU A 119 5.56 -11.88 -8.36
C LEU A 119 6.41 -10.61 -8.20
N CYS A 120 6.92 -10.12 -9.32
CA CYS A 120 7.72 -8.91 -9.34
C CYS A 120 6.82 -7.68 -9.22
N THR A 121 7.34 -6.59 -8.65
CA THR A 121 6.64 -5.31 -8.66
C THR A 121 6.58 -4.72 -10.06
N ALA A 122 5.60 -3.85 -10.32
CA ALA A 122 5.53 -3.11 -11.58
C ALA A 122 6.81 -2.29 -11.83
N SER A 123 7.39 -1.71 -10.77
CA SER A 123 8.66 -0.98 -10.84
C SER A 123 9.83 -1.87 -11.30
N GLU A 124 9.93 -3.10 -10.78
CA GLU A 124 10.95 -4.06 -11.24
C GLU A 124 10.78 -4.42 -12.72
N LEU A 125 9.54 -4.55 -13.19
CA LEU A 125 9.23 -4.81 -14.60
C LEU A 125 9.58 -3.62 -15.51
N LEU A 126 9.25 -2.40 -15.10
CA LEU A 126 9.54 -1.16 -15.84
C LEU A 126 11.04 -0.85 -15.93
N ARG A 127 11.82 -1.26 -14.93
CA ARG A 127 13.29 -1.16 -14.96
C ARG A 127 13.96 -2.27 -15.76
N ASP A 128 13.19 -3.07 -16.49
CA ASP A 128 13.66 -4.19 -17.31
C ASP A 128 14.45 -5.25 -16.51
N CYS A 129 14.26 -5.34 -15.19
CA CYS A 129 15.00 -6.27 -14.34
C CYS A 129 14.77 -7.74 -14.69
N LEU A 130 13.62 -8.03 -15.31
CA LEU A 130 13.20 -9.38 -15.67
C LEU A 130 13.45 -9.73 -17.15
N THR A 131 14.02 -8.82 -17.93
CA THR A 131 14.25 -9.05 -19.36
C THR A 131 15.28 -10.15 -19.59
N ASN A 132 15.12 -10.88 -20.71
CA ASN A 132 16.07 -11.91 -21.13
C ASN A 132 16.28 -13.07 -20.12
N THR A 133 15.27 -13.28 -19.27
CA THR A 133 15.21 -14.37 -18.29
C THR A 133 14.70 -15.70 -18.87
N GLY A 134 14.04 -15.68 -20.04
CA GLY A 134 13.54 -16.87 -20.74
C GLY A 134 12.15 -16.69 -21.36
N CYS A 135 11.60 -17.77 -21.94
CA CYS A 135 10.21 -17.94 -22.37
C CYS A 135 9.59 -16.92 -23.34
N GLY A 136 10.36 -15.97 -23.87
CA GLY A 136 9.87 -14.98 -24.83
C GLY A 136 8.81 -14.02 -24.27
N HIS A 137 8.75 -13.80 -22.95
CA HIS A 137 7.77 -12.91 -22.32
C HIS A 137 8.11 -11.41 -22.45
N ASN A 138 9.23 -11.03 -23.10
CA ASN A 138 9.60 -9.61 -23.30
C ASN A 138 8.53 -8.83 -24.07
N ARG A 139 7.79 -9.48 -24.98
CA ARG A 139 6.76 -8.86 -25.83
C ARG A 139 5.33 -9.09 -25.31
N ARG A 140 5.18 -9.48 -24.04
CA ARG A 140 3.89 -9.83 -23.43
C ARG A 140 3.65 -8.95 -22.21
N MET A 141 2.38 -8.74 -21.89
CA MET A 141 1.99 -8.24 -20.57
C MET A 141 2.25 -9.34 -19.54
N VAL A 142 2.96 -8.98 -18.47
CA VAL A 142 3.39 -9.86 -17.39
C VAL A 142 2.70 -9.42 -16.11
N TRP A 143 2.20 -10.38 -15.34
CA TRP A 143 1.64 -10.11 -14.02
C TRP A 143 2.66 -9.47 -13.09
N SER A 144 2.24 -8.43 -12.38
CA SER A 144 3.01 -7.81 -11.31
C SER A 144 2.29 -7.95 -9.99
N SER A 145 3.03 -7.95 -8.88
CA SER A 145 2.47 -7.86 -7.52
C SER A 145 1.99 -6.44 -7.16
N SER A 146 1.94 -5.53 -8.13
CA SER A 146 1.54 -4.14 -7.92
C SER A 146 0.08 -3.95 -8.28
N TYR A 147 -0.58 -3.08 -7.52
CA TYR A 147 -1.94 -2.67 -7.79
C TYR A 147 -1.96 -1.57 -8.87
N PRO A 148 -3.06 -1.46 -9.65
CA PRO A 148 -3.25 -0.45 -10.70
C PRO A 148 -3.28 0.98 -10.19
N PHE A 149 -3.40 1.10 -8.87
CA PHE A 149 -3.26 2.33 -8.14
C PHE A 149 -2.18 2.09 -7.10
N PRO A 150 -0.96 2.62 -7.29
CA PRO A 150 -0.21 3.11 -6.14
C PRO A 150 -1.10 4.19 -5.51
N LEU A 151 -1.16 4.31 -4.18
CA LEU A 151 -1.87 5.43 -3.54
C LEU A 151 -1.14 6.77 -3.81
N TYR A 152 -0.96 7.13 -5.08
CA TYR A 152 -0.67 8.47 -5.55
C TYR A 152 -1.97 9.27 -5.50
N GLY A 153 -2.34 9.72 -4.31
CA GLY A 153 -3.49 10.59 -4.13
C GLY A 153 -4.45 10.12 -3.05
N ARG A 154 -5.45 10.98 -2.79
CA ARG A 154 -6.38 10.92 -1.68
C ARG A 154 -6.95 9.50 -1.50
N THR A 155 -6.58 8.85 -0.41
CA THR A 155 -7.14 7.60 0.11
C THR A 155 -8.25 7.98 1.09
N LEU A 156 -9.42 7.34 1.00
CA LEU A 156 -10.46 7.56 2.02
C LEU A 156 -10.01 6.91 3.31
N ALA A 157 -10.36 7.51 4.45
CA ALA A 157 -9.96 6.94 5.73
C ALA A 157 -10.47 5.50 5.91
N THR A 158 -11.65 5.21 5.34
CA THR A 158 -12.32 3.91 5.41
C THR A 158 -11.67 2.80 4.58
N ASP A 159 -10.67 3.12 3.75
CA ASP A 159 -10.03 2.17 2.82
C ASP A 159 -8.86 1.38 3.46
N PHE A 160 -8.71 1.42 4.78
CA PHE A 160 -7.72 0.60 5.46
C PHE A 160 -7.93 -0.90 5.20
N VAL A 161 -6.82 -1.63 5.03
CA VAL A 161 -6.78 -3.05 4.66
C VAL A 161 -6.65 -3.98 5.87
N ALA A 162 -6.24 -3.45 7.02
CA ALA A 162 -6.20 -4.17 8.28
C ALA A 162 -6.42 -3.20 9.45
N SER A 163 -6.90 -3.73 10.57
CA SER A 163 -7.05 -2.97 11.82
C SER A 163 -6.88 -3.90 13.01
N VAL A 164 -6.77 -3.31 14.20
CA VAL A 164 -6.89 -4.05 15.46
C VAL A 164 -8.20 -4.88 15.47
N PRO A 165 -8.22 -6.10 16.05
CA PRO A 165 -9.45 -6.88 16.18
C PRO A 165 -10.50 -6.13 16.99
N THR A 166 -11.77 -6.19 16.57
CA THR A 166 -12.91 -5.53 17.22
C THR A 166 -13.25 -6.05 18.62
N THR A 167 -12.49 -7.00 19.15
CA THR A 167 -12.67 -7.58 20.49
C THR A 167 -11.87 -6.86 21.58
N VAL A 168 -11.10 -5.84 21.22
CA VAL A 168 -10.19 -5.14 22.14
C VAL A 168 -10.92 -4.11 23.01
N ASP A 169 -12.05 -3.54 22.55
CA ASP A 169 -13.00 -2.80 23.39
C ASP A 169 -14.46 -2.88 22.89
N THR A 170 -15.41 -2.33 23.66
CA THR A 170 -16.86 -2.39 23.38
C THR A 170 -17.38 -1.49 22.26
N PHE A 171 -16.61 -0.49 21.84
CA PHE A 171 -16.95 0.47 20.80
C PHE A 171 -16.20 0.19 19.48
N GLY A 172 -14.90 -0.09 19.57
CA GLY A 172 -13.99 -0.44 18.48
C GLY A 172 -13.90 0.61 17.37
N ILE A 173 -12.95 0.41 16.45
CA ILE A 173 -12.81 1.24 15.26
C ILE A 173 -14.06 1.14 14.37
N VAL A 174 -14.71 2.28 14.10
CA VAL A 174 -15.93 2.34 13.28
C VAL A 174 -15.67 3.08 11.96
N LYS A 175 -16.27 2.59 10.88
CA LYS A 175 -16.35 3.25 9.57
C LYS A 175 -17.71 3.93 9.41
N GLY A 176 -17.75 5.21 9.06
CA GLY A 176 -19.01 5.90 8.73
C GLY A 176 -18.79 7.11 7.82
N ASN A 177 -19.60 7.30 6.79
CA ASN A 177 -19.56 8.47 5.89
C ASN A 177 -18.13 8.93 5.47
N ASN A 178 -17.32 8.00 4.96
CA ASN A 178 -15.90 8.19 4.59
C ASN A 178 -14.95 8.57 5.73
N THR A 179 -15.40 8.57 6.98
CA THR A 179 -14.60 8.77 8.17
C THR A 179 -14.38 7.48 8.94
N VAL A 180 -13.26 7.43 9.64
CA VAL A 180 -12.95 6.42 10.66
C VAL A 180 -12.86 7.14 11.98
N TYR A 181 -13.51 6.61 13.01
CA TYR A 181 -13.55 7.18 14.35
C TYR A 181 -13.45 6.09 15.42
N ASN A 182 -13.30 6.51 16.68
CA ASN A 182 -12.96 5.67 17.82
C ASN A 182 -11.63 4.95 17.55
N ILE A 183 -10.53 5.71 17.44
CA ILE A 183 -9.18 5.13 17.39
C ILE A 183 -8.54 5.42 18.75
N ASP A 184 -8.77 4.53 19.71
CA ASP A 184 -8.29 4.71 21.08
C ASP A 184 -6.82 4.27 21.23
N HIS A 185 -6.33 4.29 22.47
CA HIS A 185 -4.95 3.93 22.81
C HIS A 185 -4.58 2.53 22.32
N GLU A 186 -3.47 2.43 21.56
CA GLU A 186 -2.96 1.20 20.95
C GLU A 186 -3.86 0.57 19.88
N GLU A 187 -4.98 1.20 19.53
CA GLU A 187 -5.73 0.83 18.35
C GLU A 187 -5.03 1.31 17.09
N TRP A 188 -5.21 0.55 16.01
CA TRP A 188 -4.49 0.82 14.79
C TRP A 188 -5.26 0.44 13.54
N ILE A 189 -4.95 1.16 12.46
CA ILE A 189 -5.41 0.89 11.10
C ILE A 189 -4.21 0.89 10.15
N THR A 190 -4.21 -0.03 9.18
CA THR A 190 -3.16 -0.16 8.19
C THR A 190 -3.71 0.12 6.80
N TYR A 191 -3.06 1.04 6.08
CA TYR A 191 -3.27 1.26 4.66
C TYR A 191 -2.23 0.49 3.87
N GLY A 192 -2.68 -0.32 2.91
CA GLY A 192 -1.80 -1.13 2.07
C GLY A 192 -1.37 -0.40 0.81
N ASN A 193 -0.21 -0.77 0.26
CA ASN A 193 0.26 -0.37 -1.07
C ASN A 193 0.36 1.16 -1.27
N VAL A 194 0.85 1.86 -0.25
CA VAL A 194 1.18 3.29 -0.31
C VAL A 194 2.52 3.44 -1.01
N PHE A 195 2.57 4.16 -2.12
CA PHE A 195 3.81 4.40 -2.86
C PHE A 195 4.37 5.78 -2.56
N PHE A 196 5.54 5.81 -1.94
CA PHE A 196 6.21 7.05 -1.54
C PHE A 196 7.09 7.67 -2.62
N GLY A 197 7.17 7.07 -3.81
CA GLY A 197 8.08 7.58 -4.83
C GLY A 197 9.52 7.12 -4.63
N PRO A 198 10.45 7.55 -5.49
CA PRO A 198 11.88 7.48 -5.21
C PRO A 198 12.24 8.24 -3.94
N SER A 199 13.37 7.88 -3.32
CA SER A 199 13.95 8.63 -2.18
C SER A 199 13.99 10.14 -2.45
N GLY A 200 13.58 10.92 -1.46
CA GLY A 200 13.55 12.38 -1.47
C GLY A 200 12.32 13.01 -2.14
N THR A 201 11.37 12.23 -2.64
CA THR A 201 10.20 12.76 -3.38
C THR A 201 8.94 12.94 -2.53
N THR A 202 8.81 12.20 -1.43
CA THR A 202 7.70 12.35 -0.46
C THR A 202 8.26 12.60 0.92
N SER A 203 7.90 13.74 1.50
CA SER A 203 8.33 14.13 2.85
C SER A 203 7.17 14.40 3.79
N LYS A 204 5.92 14.32 3.29
CA LYS A 204 4.72 14.69 4.05
C LYS A 204 3.53 13.81 3.76
N ILE A 205 2.74 13.60 4.80
CA ILE A 205 1.41 13.01 4.75
C ILE A 205 0.41 14.07 5.19
N ARG A 206 -0.56 14.38 4.32
CA ARG A 206 -1.71 15.21 4.66
C ARG A 206 -2.85 14.36 5.19
N VAL A 207 -3.43 14.80 6.30
CA VAL A 207 -4.58 14.17 6.94
C VAL A 207 -5.71 15.20 7.04
N TRP A 208 -6.92 14.78 6.68
CA TRP A 208 -8.16 15.53 6.94
C TRP A 208 -8.81 14.95 8.20
N TYR A 209 -8.87 15.74 9.28
CA TYR A 209 -9.27 15.26 10.61
C TYR A 209 -10.18 16.21 11.37
N GLY A 210 -11.01 15.68 12.28
CA GLY A 210 -11.75 16.42 13.29
C GLY A 210 -11.40 15.93 14.71
N LYS A 211 -11.34 16.85 15.66
CA LYS A 211 -11.02 16.59 17.08
C LYS A 211 -11.73 17.62 17.97
N GLY A 212 -12.65 17.17 18.82
CA GLY A 212 -13.43 18.07 19.68
C GLY A 212 -12.80 18.34 21.06
N CYS A 213 -11.84 17.54 21.49
CA CYS A 213 -11.12 17.77 22.75
C CYS A 213 -9.93 16.83 22.89
N CYS A 214 -9.31 16.97 24.07
CA CYS A 214 -8.56 15.96 24.78
C CYS A 214 -7.18 15.71 24.20
N GLU A 215 -6.29 15.15 25.00
CA GLU A 215 -4.91 14.86 24.59
C GLU A 215 -4.87 13.68 23.62
N GLY A 216 -3.67 13.26 23.24
CA GLY A 216 -3.42 12.13 22.36
C GLY A 216 -2.89 12.50 20.97
N TYR A 217 -2.18 11.54 20.41
CA TYR A 217 -1.44 11.66 19.18
C TYR A 217 -1.45 10.33 18.42
N VAL A 218 -1.00 10.35 17.17
CA VAL A 218 -0.94 9.16 16.33
C VAL A 218 0.49 8.94 15.87
N GLU A 219 0.98 7.72 16.06
CA GLU A 219 2.22 7.27 15.42
C GLU A 219 1.91 6.78 14.01
N ILE A 220 2.71 7.20 13.04
CA ILE A 220 2.67 6.69 11.68
C ILE A 220 3.85 5.75 11.53
N ARG A 221 3.56 4.46 11.32
CA ARG A 221 4.54 3.37 11.28
C ARG A 221 4.62 2.75 9.90
N LEU A 222 5.81 2.33 9.51
CA LEU A 222 6.04 1.59 8.27
C LEU A 222 5.66 0.11 8.44
N GLY A 223 4.90 -0.44 7.51
CA GLY A 223 4.50 -1.85 7.54
C GLY A 223 3.29 -2.12 8.42
N ASN A 224 3.54 -2.33 9.72
CA ASN A 224 2.53 -2.78 10.70
C ASN A 224 2.63 -2.00 12.02
N GLN A 225 1.81 -2.38 13.03
CA GLN A 225 1.72 -1.69 14.31
C GLN A 225 3.01 -1.71 15.16
N TYR A 226 3.94 -2.60 14.86
CA TYR A 226 5.25 -2.71 15.51
C TYR A 226 6.39 -2.16 14.66
N GLY A 227 6.10 -1.66 13.45
CA GLY A 227 7.10 -1.15 12.53
C GLY A 227 7.72 0.18 12.96
N ASP A 228 8.75 0.60 12.23
CA ASP A 228 9.48 1.84 12.50
C ASP A 228 8.56 3.06 12.39
N ILE A 229 8.68 3.99 13.33
CA ILE A 229 7.93 5.25 13.31
C ILE A 229 8.56 6.15 12.23
N ILE A 230 7.79 6.47 11.20
CA ILE A 230 8.18 7.38 10.13
C ILE A 230 7.62 8.79 10.34
N GLY A 231 6.65 8.98 11.23
CA GLY A 231 6.12 10.29 11.58
C GLY A 231 5.21 10.24 12.79
N THR A 232 4.92 11.42 13.34
CA THR A 232 4.00 11.56 14.49
C THR A 232 3.03 12.68 14.21
N PHE A 233 1.74 12.40 14.35
CA PHE A 233 0.67 13.35 14.18
C PHE A 233 0.10 13.78 15.53
N GLN A 234 0.18 15.07 15.83
CA GLN A 234 -0.40 15.68 17.03
C GLN A 234 -1.63 16.53 16.65
N PRO A 235 -2.83 15.94 16.59
CA PRO A 235 -4.05 16.64 16.20
C PRO A 235 -4.37 17.76 17.19
N GLN A 236 -4.62 18.96 16.68
CA GLN A 236 -5.09 20.09 17.47
C GLN A 236 -6.62 20.02 17.64
N ASP A 237 -7.14 20.67 18.68
CA ASP A 237 -8.59 20.83 18.85
C ASP A 237 -9.16 21.66 17.69
N THR A 238 -10.05 21.05 16.91
CA THR A 238 -10.75 21.70 15.80
C THR A 238 -12.09 22.29 16.25
N GLY A 239 -12.47 22.15 17.52
CA GLY A 239 -13.68 22.73 18.14
C GLY A 239 -14.89 21.81 18.16
N ASP A 240 -14.93 20.77 17.33
CA ASP A 240 -15.90 19.66 17.40
C ASP A 240 -15.37 18.45 16.63
N TRP A 241 -15.87 17.25 16.93
CA TRP A 241 -15.51 16.01 16.24
C TRP A 241 -15.94 15.99 14.78
N ASP A 242 -16.98 16.77 14.43
CA ASP A 242 -17.47 16.95 13.06
C ASP A 242 -16.91 18.23 12.38
N ASN A 243 -16.05 18.99 13.06
CA ASN A 243 -15.37 20.14 12.45
C ASN A 243 -14.00 19.71 11.94
N PHE A 244 -13.83 19.63 10.62
CA PHE A 244 -12.63 19.04 10.04
C PHE A 244 -11.64 20.06 9.48
N GLU A 245 -10.36 19.79 9.68
CA GLU A 245 -9.23 20.55 9.14
C GLU A 245 -8.24 19.65 8.40
N GLU A 246 -7.50 20.22 7.44
CA GLU A 246 -6.39 19.53 6.77
C GLU A 246 -5.05 19.94 7.41
N VAL A 247 -4.19 18.96 7.69
CA VAL A 247 -2.84 19.19 8.25
C VAL A 247 -1.81 18.34 7.53
N ASP A 248 -0.62 18.90 7.35
CA ASP A 248 0.54 18.22 6.78
C ASP A 248 1.45 17.73 7.91
N ILE A 249 1.72 16.43 7.92
CA ILE A 249 2.59 15.76 8.90
C ILE A 249 3.89 15.43 8.20
N ASP A 250 5.01 15.93 8.73
CA ASP A 250 6.33 15.57 8.24
C ASP A 250 6.63 14.11 8.53
N ILE A 251 7.26 13.44 7.57
CA ILE A 251 7.70 12.04 7.69
C ILE A 251 9.17 11.87 7.30
N ALA A 252 9.77 10.78 7.80
CA ALA A 252 11.05 10.28 7.34
C ALA A 252 10.99 9.98 5.84
N ASP A 253 12.15 10.02 5.18
CA ASP A 253 12.27 9.63 3.78
C ASP A 253 12.01 8.12 3.64
N VAL A 254 11.00 7.79 2.86
CA VAL A 254 10.57 6.41 2.57
C VAL A 254 10.51 6.30 1.06
N GLU A 255 11.11 5.24 0.52
CA GLU A 255 11.09 4.99 -0.93
C GLU A 255 10.25 3.77 -1.27
N GLY A 256 9.61 3.79 -2.44
CA GLY A 256 8.91 2.62 -2.97
C GLY A 256 7.54 2.37 -2.33
N LEU A 257 7.09 1.12 -2.42
CA LEU A 257 5.75 0.69 -2.02
C LEU A 257 5.78 0.08 -0.62
N HIS A 258 4.97 0.60 0.29
CA HIS A 258 4.89 0.12 1.67
C HIS A 258 3.45 0.06 2.16
N HIS A 259 3.23 -0.74 3.19
CA HIS A 259 2.07 -0.54 4.06
C HIS A 259 2.41 0.57 5.05
N ILE A 260 1.40 1.29 5.54
CA ILE A 260 1.56 2.22 6.65
C ILE A 260 0.49 1.99 7.68
N THR A 261 0.85 2.11 8.94
CA THR A 261 -0.04 1.88 10.07
C THR A 261 -0.13 3.14 10.92
N PHE A 262 -1.36 3.59 11.17
CA PHE A 262 -1.66 4.65 12.13
C PHE A 262 -2.00 3.98 13.45
N VAL A 263 -1.31 4.35 14.53
CA VAL A 263 -1.52 3.80 15.88
C VAL A 263 -1.90 4.93 16.84
N GLY A 264 -3.06 4.83 17.48
CA GLY A 264 -3.53 5.78 18.50
C GLY A 264 -2.66 5.72 19.77
N LYS A 265 -2.34 6.90 20.30
CA LYS A 265 -1.56 7.11 21.52
C LYS A 265 -2.12 8.28 22.33
N ASP A 266 -1.71 8.34 23.60
CA ASP A 266 -2.20 9.29 24.58
C ASP A 266 -1.05 9.88 25.40
#